data_AF-A0A257W4Y7-F1
#
_entry.id   AF-A0A257W4Y7-F1
#
_cell.length_a   1.000
_cell.length_b   1.000
_cell.length_c   1.000
_cell.angle_alpha   90.00
_cell.angle_beta   90.00
_cell.angle_gamma   90.00
#
_symmetry.space_group_name_H-M   'P 1'
#
loop_
_entity.id
_entity.type
_entity.pdbx_description
1 polymer ?
#
loop_
_entity_poly.entity_id
_entity_poly.type
_entity_poly.pdbx_seq_one_letter_code
_entity_poly.pdbx_strand_id
1 'polypeptide(L)'
;ELTNYANDSTSKMTFNEERGIYEATLFLKQGYYNYRYITRSVTGNATSFEDTEGNYWGTENGYTALVYYRPFGGRSDELIGLTTVNSIAR
;
A
#
# COMPACT_ATOMS: atom_id res chain seq x y z
N GLU A 1 -4.40 -5.41 -0.18
CA GLU A 1 -4.59 -6.62 0.66
C GLU A 1 -4.15 -7.92 0.01
N LEU A 2 -4.35 -8.10 -1.30
CA LEU A 2 -3.93 -9.28 -2.07
C LEU A 2 -2.60 -9.91 -1.62
N THR A 3 -1.57 -9.09 -1.43
CA THR A 3 -0.21 -9.49 -1.03
C THR A 3 0.16 -9.00 0.38
N ASN A 4 -0.83 -8.63 1.19
CA ASN A 4 -0.66 -7.92 2.45
C ASN A 4 0.19 -6.63 2.33
N TYR A 5 0.20 -6.01 1.15
CA TYR A 5 1.04 -4.84 0.83
C TYR A 5 2.55 -5.09 1.00
N ALA A 6 2.96 -6.36 0.95
CA ALA A 6 4.36 -6.74 1.01
C ALA A 6 5.09 -6.27 -0.25
N ASN A 7 6.34 -5.85 -0.06
CA ASN A 7 7.27 -5.44 -1.11
C ASN A 7 8.36 -6.50 -1.31
N ASP A 8 7.95 -7.76 -1.36
CA ASP A 8 8.81 -8.93 -1.48
C ASP A 8 8.86 -9.45 -2.93
N SER A 9 9.70 -10.44 -3.19
CA SER A 9 9.89 -11.00 -4.53
C SER A 9 8.68 -11.78 -5.05
N THR A 10 7.74 -12.15 -4.18
CA THR A 10 6.59 -12.99 -4.53
C THR A 10 5.60 -12.29 -5.47
N SER A 11 5.53 -10.96 -5.40
CA SER A 11 4.68 -10.14 -6.27
C SER A 11 5.46 -9.25 -7.24
N LYS A 12 6.77 -9.48 -7.40
CA LYS A 12 7.61 -8.71 -8.32
C LYS A 12 7.25 -9.08 -9.77
N MET A 13 6.94 -8.07 -10.57
CA MET A 13 6.71 -8.25 -12.00
C MET A 13 8.02 -8.32 -12.78
N THR A 14 8.05 -9.16 -13.80
CA THR A 14 9.18 -9.30 -14.72
C THR A 14 8.81 -8.72 -16.08
N PHE A 15 9.72 -7.95 -16.66
CA PHE A 15 9.54 -7.42 -18.00
C PHE A 15 9.81 -8.53 -19.03
N ASN A 16 8.85 -8.77 -19.91
CA ASN A 16 8.96 -9.67 -21.04
C ASN A 16 9.32 -8.83 -22.28
N GLU A 17 10.56 -8.97 -22.76
CA GLU A 17 11.08 -8.17 -23.89
C GLU A 17 10.40 -8.47 -25.23
N GLU A 18 10.02 -9.73 -25.47
CA GLU A 18 9.36 -10.14 -26.73
C GLU A 18 7.97 -9.51 -26.86
N ARG A 19 7.28 -9.34 -25.73
CA ARG A 19 5.92 -8.80 -25.67
C ARG A 19 5.88 -7.33 -25.30
N GLY A 20 6.98 -6.78 -24.78
CA GLY A 20 7.07 -5.40 -24.31
C GLY A 20 6.19 -5.08 -23.10
N ILE A 21 5.92 -6.06 -22.22
CA ILE A 21 5.00 -5.91 -21.08
C ILE A 21 5.60 -6.44 -19.78
N TYR A 22 5.11 -5.94 -18.65
CA TYR A 22 5.36 -6.54 -17.34
C TYR A 22 4.34 -7.64 -17.04
N GLU A 23 4.81 -8.81 -16.61
CA GLU A 23 3.96 -9.94 -16.25
C GLU A 23 4.40 -10.59 -14.92
N ALA A 24 3.42 -11.16 -14.20
CA ALA A 24 3.63 -11.94 -12.98
C ALA A 24 2.52 -12.98 -12.87
N THR A 25 2.85 -14.16 -12.33
CA THR A 25 1.87 -15.22 -12.05
C THR A 25 1.75 -15.39 -10.54
N LEU A 26 0.55 -15.21 -10.01
CA LEU A 26 0.25 -15.30 -8.58
C LEU A 26 -0.80 -16.39 -8.35
N PHE A 27 -0.55 -17.29 -7.40
CA PHE A 27 -1.54 -18.29 -7.00
C PHE A 27 -2.51 -17.68 -6.00
N LEU A 28 -3.77 -17.51 -6.42
CA LEU A 28 -4.79 -16.79 -5.65
C LEU A 28 -6.01 -17.68 -5.42
N LYS A 29 -6.68 -17.46 -4.29
CA LYS A 29 -8.00 -18.02 -4.05
C LYS A 29 -9.02 -17.35 -4.99
N GLN A 30 -10.10 -18.04 -5.33
CA GLN A 30 -11.18 -17.45 -6.11
C GLN A 30 -11.88 -16.34 -5.31
N GLY A 31 -12.15 -15.20 -5.94
CA GLY A 31 -12.79 -14.04 -5.32
C GLY A 31 -12.53 -12.74 -6.07
N TYR A 32 -12.97 -11.63 -5.48
CA TYR A 32 -12.71 -10.28 -5.99
C TYR A 32 -11.50 -9.67 -5.30
N TYR A 33 -10.62 -9.06 -6.09
CA TYR A 33 -9.39 -8.43 -5.59
C TYR A 33 -9.20 -7.05 -6.20
N ASN A 34 -8.92 -6.07 -5.34
CA ASN A 34 -8.36 -4.80 -5.74
C ASN A 34 -6.84 -4.88 -5.63
N TYR A 35 -6.15 -4.40 -6.66
CA TYR A 35 -4.70 -4.34 -6.73
C TYR A 35 -4.29 -3.01 -7.38
N ARG A 36 -3.01 -2.67 -7.22
CA ARG A 36 -2.39 -1.49 -7.82
C ARG A 36 -0.97 -1.85 -8.21
N TYR A 37 -0.46 -1.25 -9.25
CA TYR A 37 0.95 -1.34 -9.58
C TYR A 37 1.74 -0.26 -8.83
N ILE A 38 2.93 -0.62 -8.37
CA ILE A 38 3.85 0.30 -7.69
C ILE A 38 5.25 0.13 -8.26
N THR A 39 5.97 1.24 -8.38
CA THR A 39 7.39 1.25 -8.67
C THR A 39 8.18 1.39 -7.38
N ARG A 40 9.36 0.79 -7.32
CA ARG A 40 10.29 0.89 -6.20
C ARG A 40 11.59 1.50 -6.70
N SER A 41 12.08 2.52 -6.00
CA SER A 41 13.38 3.10 -6.30
C SER A 41 14.50 2.06 -6.11
N VAL A 42 15.48 2.07 -7.01
CA VAL A 42 16.71 1.26 -6.90
C VAL A 42 17.54 1.71 -5.69
N THR A 43 17.45 2.98 -5.34
CA THR A 43 18.17 3.62 -4.23
C THR A 43 17.18 4.08 -3.15
N GLY A 44 16.53 3.11 -2.49
CA GLY A 44 15.69 3.38 -1.33
C GLY A 44 14.57 2.38 -1.10
N ASN A 45 13.82 2.60 -0.03
CA ASN A 45 12.60 1.85 0.28
C ASN A 45 11.32 2.62 -0.08
N ALA A 46 11.45 3.74 -0.80
CA ALA A 46 10.29 4.49 -1.27
C ALA A 46 9.60 3.73 -2.40
N THR A 47 8.30 3.48 -2.22
CA THR A 47 7.38 3.01 -3.25
C THR A 47 6.64 4.21 -3.84
N SER A 48 6.41 4.18 -5.15
CA SER A 48 5.70 5.23 -5.87
C SER A 48 4.60 4.65 -6.74
N PHE A 49 3.55 5.45 -6.92
CA PHE A 49 2.46 5.18 -7.87
C PHE A 49 2.62 6.00 -9.16
N GLU A 50 3.53 6.97 -9.18
CA GLU A 50 3.61 8.02 -10.21
C GLU A 50 3.78 7.47 -11.63
N ASP A 51 4.63 6.46 -11.81
CA ASP A 51 4.91 5.88 -13.13
C ASP A 51 3.80 4.93 -13.64
N THR A 52 2.79 4.64 -12.81
CA THR A 52 1.78 3.61 -13.08
C THR A 52 0.37 4.15 -12.88
N GLU A 53 -0.12 4.18 -11.65
CA GLU A 53 -1.47 4.64 -11.29
C GLU A 53 -1.59 6.17 -11.23
N GLY A 54 -0.46 6.89 -11.11
CA GLY A 54 -0.42 8.33 -10.94
C GLY A 54 -0.83 8.81 -9.54
N ASN A 55 -0.90 10.14 -9.38
CA ASN A 55 -1.30 10.82 -8.14
C ASN A 55 -2.42 11.82 -8.43
N TYR A 56 -3.67 11.43 -8.14
CA TYR A 56 -4.85 12.27 -8.39
C TYR A 56 -5.48 12.74 -7.08
N TRP A 57 -5.73 14.06 -6.99
CA TRP A 57 -6.26 14.68 -5.77
C TRP A 57 -7.71 14.27 -5.47
N GLY A 58 -8.51 13.96 -6.50
CA GLY A 58 -9.92 13.58 -6.37
C GLY A 58 -10.13 12.11 -5.99
N THR A 59 -9.07 11.33 -5.79
CA THR A 59 -9.18 9.91 -5.45
C THR A 59 -9.75 9.74 -4.05
N GLU A 60 -10.72 8.82 -3.94
CA GLU A 60 -11.25 8.38 -2.65
C GLU A 60 -10.17 7.58 -1.89
N ASN A 61 -9.75 8.12 -0.76
CA ASN A 61 -8.75 7.51 0.11
C ASN A 61 -9.27 7.51 1.55
N GLY A 62 -9.12 6.36 2.22
CA GLY A 62 -9.34 6.24 3.65
C GLY A 62 -8.03 6.49 4.41
N TYR A 63 -8.09 7.35 5.43
CA TYR A 63 -6.99 7.67 6.31
C TYR A 63 -7.35 7.27 7.73
N THR A 64 -6.48 6.52 8.39
CA THR A 64 -6.64 6.14 9.80
C THR A 64 -5.62 6.88 10.64
N ALA A 65 -6.09 7.64 11.62
CA ALA A 65 -5.25 8.30 12.62
C ALA A 65 -5.31 7.51 13.94
N LEU A 66 -4.13 7.17 14.44
CA LEU A 66 -3.92 6.44 15.69
C LEU A 66 -3.21 7.35 16.69
N VAL A 67 -3.86 7.65 17.81
CA VAL A 67 -3.33 8.52 18.85
C VAL A 67 -2.76 7.66 19.97
N TYR A 68 -1.44 7.67 20.11
CA TYR A 68 -0.75 6.97 21.16
C TYR A 68 -0.31 7.92 22.28
N TYR A 69 -0.39 7.45 23.51
CA TYR A 69 0.08 8.17 24.68
C TYR A 69 0.87 7.24 25.58
N ARG A 70 2.00 7.72 26.11
CA ARG A 70 2.78 7.04 27.14
C ARG A 70 2.86 7.95 28.36
N PRO A 71 2.22 7.60 29.48
CA PRO A 71 2.36 8.37 30.71
C PRO A 71 3.78 8.25 31.27
N PHE A 72 4.14 9.19 32.15
CA PHE A 72 5.42 9.11 32.86
C PHE A 72 5.48 7.85 33.74
N GLY A 73 6.53 7.05 33.59
CA GLY A 73 6.63 5.72 34.23
C GLY A 73 5.84 4.61 33.53
N GLY A 74 5.16 4.93 32.42
CA GLY A 74 4.47 3.96 31.58
C GLY A 74 5.45 2.97 30.93
N ARG A 75 5.02 1.70 30.85
CA ARG A 75 5.84 0.60 30.32
C ARG A 75 5.65 0.35 28.81
N SER A 76 4.65 1.00 28.19
CA SER A 76 4.30 0.84 26.79
C SER A 76 3.64 2.11 26.24
N ASP A 77 3.57 2.21 24.90
CA ASP A 77 2.72 3.20 24.25
C ASP A 77 1.30 2.65 24.23
N GLU A 78 0.34 3.42 24.75
CA GLU A 78 -1.06 3.03 24.79
C GLU A 78 -1.82 3.72 23.64
N LEU A 79 -2.63 2.97 22.90
CA LEU A 79 -3.53 3.54 21.91
C LEU A 79 -4.74 4.16 22.62
N ILE A 80 -4.76 5.49 22.74
CA ILE A 80 -5.80 6.23 23.46
C ILE A 80 -6.89 6.79 22.53
N GLY A 81 -6.69 6.74 21.22
CA GLY A 81 -7.67 7.20 20.25
C GLY A 81 -7.45 6.61 18.86
N LEU A 82 -8.55 6.38 18.15
CA LEU A 82 -8.56 5.90 16.77
C LEU A 82 -9.68 6.61 16.02
N THR A 83 -9.37 7.11 14.84
CA THR A 83 -10.38 7.62 13.91
C THR A 83 -9.99 7.26 12.48
N THR A 84 -11.01 7.01 11.66
CA THR A 84 -10.85 6.80 10.22
C THR A 84 -11.69 7.83 9.50
N VAL A 85 -11.06 8.56 8.59
CA VAL A 85 -11.69 9.60 7.76
C VAL A 85 -11.49 9.26 6.29
N ASN A 86 -12.44 9.61 5.44
CA ASN A 86 -12.40 9.35 4.01
C ASN A 86 -12.37 10.69 3.25
N SER A 87 -11.58 10.80 2.18
CA SER A 87 -11.42 12.05 1.43
C SER A 87 -12.68 12.54 0.72
N ILE A 88 -13.70 11.70 0.52
CA ILE A 88 -15.00 12.07 -0.02
C ILE A 88 -15.99 12.44 1.09
N ALA A 89 -15.87 11.83 2.28
CA ALA A 89 -16.81 12.03 3.36
C ALA A 89 -16.63 13.42 4.00
N ARG A 90 -17.68 14.24 3.91
CA ARG A 90 -17.86 15.45 4.74
C ARG A 90 -18.38 15.08 6.13
#